data_AF-A0A521WE88-F1
#
_entry.id   AF-A0A521WE88-F1
#
_cell.length_a   1.000
_cell.length_b   1.000
_cell.length_c   1.000
_cell.angle_alpha   90.00
_cell.angle_beta   90.00
_cell.angle_gamma   90.00
#
_symmetry.space_group_name_H-M   'P 1'
#
loop_
_entity.id
_entity.type
_entity.pdbx_description
1 polymer ?
#
loop_
_entity_poly.entity_id
_entity_poly.type
_entity_poly.pdbx_seq_one_letter_code
_entity_poly.pdbx_strand_id
1 'polypeptide(L)'
;LRSPEWPDPTADRGKHSIEYSLYPHQGRVLQGATIQRGYEYNTPLIGLIGSPGKGKLPMTHSFISLSPQNLILTSVKQAEDSNAWILQWYETQGIETQAVLTLPLQPKSVVRSNVLEEDGMAATSVKNVVNITTDKNSITTIKVLY
;
A
#
# COMPACT_ATOMS: atom_id res chain seq x y z
N LEU A 1 -2.75 21.83 -16.87
CA LEU A 1 -1.94 23.06 -16.80
C LEU A 1 -2.87 24.22 -16.49
N ARG A 2 -2.51 25.11 -15.56
CA ARG A 2 -3.30 26.29 -15.25
C ARG A 2 -2.31 27.42 -15.00
N SER A 3 -2.36 28.47 -15.83
CA SER A 3 -1.40 29.59 -15.79
C SER A 3 -2.00 30.83 -15.12
N PRO A 4 -2.09 30.89 -13.77
CA PRO A 4 -2.54 32.08 -13.08
C PRO A 4 -1.50 33.20 -13.21
N GLU A 5 -1.95 34.44 -13.07
CA GLU A 5 -1.06 35.62 -13.11
C GLU A 5 -0.65 36.10 -11.71
N TRP A 6 -1.51 35.87 -10.71
CA TRP A 6 -1.21 36.14 -9.30
C TRP A 6 -1.26 34.82 -8.51
N PRO A 7 -0.31 34.55 -7.59
CA PRO A 7 0.79 35.41 -7.14
C PRO A 7 2.05 35.36 -8.01
N ASP A 8 2.09 34.53 -9.04
CA ASP A 8 3.27 34.32 -9.90
C ASP A 8 2.93 34.61 -11.38
N PRO A 9 3.40 35.75 -11.94
CA PRO A 9 3.14 36.11 -13.34
C PRO A 9 3.87 35.23 -14.36
N THR A 10 4.75 34.34 -13.89
CA THR A 10 5.49 33.38 -14.70
C THR A 10 5.04 31.95 -14.52
N ALA A 11 3.92 31.73 -13.80
CA ALA A 11 3.39 30.39 -13.53
C ALA A 11 3.25 29.57 -14.81
N ASP A 12 3.65 28.30 -14.72
CA ASP A 12 3.58 27.31 -15.80
C ASP A 12 4.33 27.68 -17.10
N ARG A 13 5.17 28.72 -17.13
CA ARG A 13 6.08 28.96 -18.27
C ARG A 13 7.21 27.93 -18.25
N GLY A 14 7.47 27.29 -19.39
CA GLY A 14 8.55 26.31 -19.53
C GLY A 14 8.08 25.03 -20.20
N LYS A 15 8.90 23.97 -20.07
CA LYS A 15 8.58 22.65 -20.62
C LYS A 15 7.88 21.81 -19.57
N HIS A 16 6.78 21.18 -19.98
CA HIS A 16 6.00 20.27 -19.15
C HIS A 16 5.93 18.90 -19.84
N SER A 17 6.12 17.84 -19.08
CA SER A 17 5.76 16.48 -19.49
C SER A 17 4.53 16.06 -18.69
N ILE A 18 3.47 15.67 -19.39
CA ILE A 18 2.21 15.25 -18.76
C ILE A 18 1.91 13.85 -19.26
N GLU A 19 1.84 12.92 -18.32
CA GLU A 19 1.48 11.54 -18.60
C GLU A 19 0.05 11.29 -18.14
N TYR A 20 -0.75 10.67 -19.00
CA TYR A 20 -2.10 10.23 -18.67
C TYR A 20 -2.40 8.94 -19.42
N SER A 21 -3.34 8.17 -18.90
CA SER A 21 -3.81 6.94 -19.53
C SER A 21 -5.32 6.86 -19.47
N LEU A 22 -5.92 6.32 -20.53
CA LEU A 22 -7.31 5.90 -20.54
C LEU A 22 -7.31 4.39 -20.33
N TYR A 23 -8.02 3.92 -19.30
CA TYR A 23 -8.15 2.51 -18.99
C TYR A 23 -9.61 2.06 -19.17
N PRO A 24 -9.99 1.62 -20.38
CA PRO A 24 -11.30 1.02 -20.61
C PRO A 24 -11.43 -0.27 -19.81
N HIS A 25 -12.56 -0.47 -19.15
CA HIS A 25 -12.87 -1.69 -18.44
C HIS A 25 -14.36 -2.01 -18.55
N GLN A 26 -14.70 -3.27 -18.34
CA GLN A 26 -16.09 -3.71 -18.30
C GLN A 26 -16.70 -3.41 -16.93
N GLY A 27 -17.99 -3.08 -16.90
CA GLY A 27 -18.73 -2.87 -15.65
C GLY A 27 -18.43 -1.52 -14.98
N ARG A 28 -18.61 -1.46 -13.65
CA ARG A 28 -18.33 -0.26 -12.86
C ARG A 28 -16.85 -0.23 -12.48
N VAL A 29 -16.42 0.90 -11.90
CA VAL A 29 -15.05 1.17 -11.44
C VAL A 29 -14.46 0.01 -10.63
N LEU A 30 -15.30 -0.64 -9.80
CA LEU A 30 -14.88 -1.72 -8.91
C LEU A 30 -14.52 -3.00 -9.67
N GLN A 31 -15.32 -3.40 -10.67
CA GLN A 31 -15.05 -4.58 -11.49
C GLN A 31 -13.79 -4.39 -12.35
N GLY A 32 -13.50 -3.15 -12.74
CA GLY A 32 -12.31 -2.82 -13.51
C GLY A 32 -11.01 -2.80 -12.70
N ALA A 33 -11.08 -2.87 -11.37
CA ALA A 33 -9.95 -2.60 -10.47
C ALA A 33 -9.28 -1.24 -10.72
N THR A 34 -10.06 -0.25 -11.18
CA THR A 34 -9.54 1.02 -11.70
C THR A 34 -8.72 1.78 -10.66
N ILE A 35 -9.08 1.69 -9.38
CA ILE A 35 -8.32 2.30 -8.28
C ILE A 35 -6.92 1.68 -8.19
N GLN A 36 -6.82 0.35 -8.17
CA GLN A 36 -5.53 -0.36 -8.16
C GLN A 36 -4.69 -0.02 -9.40
N ARG A 37 -5.31 0.01 -10.59
CA ARG A 37 -4.62 0.40 -11.82
C ARG A 37 -4.10 1.84 -11.78
N GLY A 38 -4.83 2.73 -11.13
CA GLY A 38 -4.37 4.10 -10.87
C GLY A 38 -3.09 4.13 -10.02
N TYR A 39 -3.02 3.33 -8.96
CA TYR A 39 -1.79 3.22 -8.16
C TYR A 39 -0.63 2.59 -8.94
N GLU A 40 -0.88 1.49 -9.66
CA GLU A 40 0.13 0.81 -10.47
C GLU A 40 0.69 1.73 -11.58
N TYR A 41 -0.16 2.57 -12.18
CA TYR A 41 0.28 3.58 -13.14
C TYR A 41 1.23 4.61 -12.52
N ASN A 42 0.96 5.04 -11.28
CA ASN A 42 1.80 6.01 -10.56
C ASN A 42 3.02 5.37 -9.86
N THR A 43 3.15 4.03 -9.87
CA THR A 43 4.20 3.29 -9.15
C THR A 43 4.99 2.41 -10.12
N PRO A 44 6.06 2.94 -10.75
CA PRO A 44 6.80 2.21 -11.75
C PRO A 44 7.54 1.01 -11.16
N LEU A 45 7.69 -0.04 -11.97
CA LEU A 45 8.52 -1.19 -11.60
C LEU A 45 10.00 -0.81 -11.52
N ILE A 46 10.66 -1.24 -10.45
CA ILE A 46 12.09 -1.05 -10.27
C ILE A 46 12.82 -2.30 -10.75
N GLY A 47 13.43 -2.22 -11.94
CA GLY A 47 14.31 -3.25 -12.46
C GLY A 47 15.75 -3.06 -11.98
N LEU A 48 16.35 -4.11 -11.41
CA LEU A 48 17.75 -4.12 -10.98
C LEU A 48 18.48 -5.32 -11.60
N ILE A 49 19.71 -5.10 -12.07
CA ILE A 49 20.59 -6.18 -12.53
C ILE A 49 21.31 -6.75 -11.32
N GLY A 50 20.99 -7.99 -10.96
CA GLY A 50 21.68 -8.71 -9.89
C GLY A 50 22.99 -9.33 -10.35
N SER A 51 23.91 -9.55 -9.42
CA SER A 51 25.10 -10.37 -9.65
C SER A 51 24.81 -11.84 -9.35
N PRO A 52 25.40 -12.79 -10.08
CA PRO A 52 25.31 -14.21 -9.75
C PRO A 52 25.80 -14.46 -8.32
N GLY A 53 25.02 -15.15 -7.49
CA GLY A 53 25.38 -15.44 -6.11
C GLY A 53 24.43 -16.42 -5.43
N LYS A 54 24.90 -17.05 -4.35
CA LYS A 54 24.09 -17.92 -3.50
C LYS A 54 23.28 -17.09 -2.51
N GLY A 55 22.18 -16.50 -2.98
CA GLY A 55 21.19 -15.86 -2.11
C GLY A 55 20.40 -16.89 -1.30
N LYS A 56 19.85 -16.49 -0.15
CA LYS A 56 18.96 -17.34 0.67
C LYS A 56 17.49 -17.31 0.21
N LEU A 57 17.12 -16.29 -0.57
CA LEU A 57 15.75 -16.11 -1.06
C LEU A 57 15.54 -16.86 -2.37
N PRO A 58 14.32 -17.38 -2.62
CA PRO A 58 13.99 -18.03 -3.88
C PRO A 58 13.94 -17.00 -5.02
N MET A 59 14.06 -17.49 -6.27
CA MET A 59 14.02 -16.64 -7.47
C MET A 59 12.71 -15.85 -7.62
N THR A 60 11.60 -16.38 -7.12
CA THR A 60 10.30 -15.71 -7.12
C THR A 60 9.77 -15.71 -5.71
N HIS A 61 9.50 -14.51 -5.18
CA HIS A 61 9.04 -14.33 -3.82
C HIS A 61 8.12 -13.12 -3.73
N SER A 62 6.97 -13.28 -3.05
CA SER A 62 6.17 -12.15 -2.59
C SER A 62 6.61 -11.85 -1.17
N PHE A 63 7.05 -10.61 -0.93
CA PHE A 63 7.53 -10.19 0.38
C PHE A 63 6.37 -9.90 1.34
N ILE A 64 5.36 -9.15 0.87
CA ILE A 64 4.12 -8.85 1.57
C ILE A 64 2.98 -8.97 0.56
N SER A 65 1.85 -9.53 0.98
CA SER A 65 0.62 -9.54 0.17
C SER A 65 -0.60 -9.21 1.02
N LEU A 66 -1.51 -8.41 0.48
CA LEU A 66 -2.78 -8.04 1.10
C LEU A 66 -3.94 -8.50 0.21
N SER A 67 -4.98 -9.04 0.82
CA SER A 67 -6.21 -9.45 0.12
C SER A 67 -7.44 -9.15 0.99
N PRO A 68 -8.64 -8.97 0.40
CA PRO A 68 -8.95 -9.01 -1.04
C PRO A 68 -8.59 -7.70 -1.78
N GLN A 69 -8.84 -7.69 -3.09
CA GLN A 69 -8.43 -6.63 -4.03
C GLN A 69 -9.02 -5.24 -3.72
N ASN A 70 -10.07 -5.16 -2.90
CA ASN A 70 -10.65 -3.89 -2.48
C ASN A 70 -9.84 -3.17 -1.38
N LEU A 71 -8.77 -3.79 -0.89
CA LEU A 71 -7.82 -3.19 0.03
C LEU A 71 -6.55 -2.78 -0.71
N ILE A 72 -6.13 -1.52 -0.52
CA ILE A 72 -4.91 -1.00 -1.13
C ILE A 72 -3.89 -0.72 -0.04
N LEU A 73 -2.77 -1.47 -0.07
CA LEU A 73 -1.61 -1.23 0.79
C LEU A 73 -0.89 0.04 0.34
N THR A 74 -0.95 1.08 1.16
CA THR A 74 -0.41 2.41 0.84
C THR A 74 0.95 2.65 1.47
N SER A 75 1.26 1.98 2.57
CA SER A 75 2.54 2.17 3.26
C SER A 75 3.04 0.87 3.88
N VAL A 76 4.35 0.64 3.72
CA VAL A 76 5.16 -0.31 4.46
C VAL A 76 6.42 0.43 4.86
N LYS A 77 6.58 0.73 6.14
CA LYS A 77 7.73 1.47 6.65
C LYS A 77 8.17 0.95 8.01
N GLN A 78 9.35 1.38 8.45
CA GLN A 78 9.74 1.23 9.84
C GLN A 78 9.01 2.27 10.71
N ALA A 79 8.67 1.90 11.94
CA ALA A 79 8.15 2.81 12.95
C ALA A 79 9.19 3.88 13.31
N GLU A 80 8.73 5.05 13.74
CA GLU A 80 9.64 6.18 14.04
C GLU A 80 10.50 5.91 15.28
N ASP A 81 9.87 5.41 16.35
CA ASP A 81 10.50 5.24 17.66
C ASP A 81 10.87 3.78 17.99
N SER A 82 10.80 2.87 17.01
CA SER A 82 11.10 1.45 17.26
C SER A 82 11.53 0.67 16.02
N ASN A 83 11.94 -0.58 16.22
CA ASN A 83 12.22 -1.52 15.13
C ASN A 83 10.97 -2.24 14.61
N ALA A 84 9.78 -1.82 15.03
CA ALA A 84 8.54 -2.35 14.50
C ALA A 84 8.30 -1.85 13.07
N TRP A 85 7.50 -2.59 12.33
CA TRP A 85 7.06 -2.24 10.99
C TRP A 85 5.64 -1.71 11.04
N ILE A 86 5.40 -0.62 10.34
CA ILE A 86 4.09 -0.02 10.15
C ILE A 86 3.60 -0.39 8.77
N LEU A 87 2.43 -1.03 8.73
CA LEU A 87 1.72 -1.33 7.49
C LEU A 87 0.38 -0.63 7.52
N GLN A 88 0.07 0.09 6.45
CA GLN A 88 -1.17 0.84 6.32
C GLN A 88 -1.84 0.52 4.99
N TRP A 89 -3.14 0.29 5.05
CA TRP A 89 -3.98 0.16 3.88
C TRP A 89 -5.33 0.81 4.12
N TYR A 90 -6.11 0.95 3.06
CA TYR A 90 -7.47 1.44 3.15
C TYR A 90 -8.42 0.64 2.26
N GLU A 91 -9.71 0.70 2.61
CA GLU A 91 -10.79 0.05 1.90
C GLU A 91 -11.39 0.99 0.84
N THR A 92 -11.58 0.47 -0.38
CA THR A 92 -11.88 1.29 -1.57
C THR A 92 -13.31 1.22 -2.06
N GLN A 93 -14.14 0.32 -1.53
CA GLN A 93 -15.45 -0.03 -2.07
C GLN A 93 -16.63 0.34 -1.15
N GLY A 94 -16.35 0.88 0.04
CA GLY A 94 -17.35 1.25 1.02
C GLY A 94 -18.00 0.04 1.70
N ILE A 95 -17.29 -1.08 1.78
CA ILE A 95 -17.76 -2.31 2.43
C ILE A 95 -16.82 -2.72 3.57
N GLU A 96 -17.38 -3.25 4.64
CA GLU A 96 -16.56 -3.92 5.65
C GLU A 96 -15.90 -5.15 5.04
N THR A 97 -14.62 -5.32 5.30
CA THR A 97 -13.79 -6.31 4.61
C THR A 97 -12.87 -7.03 5.57
N GLN A 98 -12.85 -8.35 5.49
CA GLN A 98 -11.86 -9.14 6.21
C GLN A 98 -10.52 -9.10 5.47
N ALA A 99 -9.57 -8.30 5.96
CA ALA A 99 -8.23 -8.24 5.43
C ALA A 99 -7.43 -9.48 5.82
N VAL A 100 -6.75 -10.07 4.84
CA VAL A 100 -5.79 -11.14 5.03
C VAL A 100 -4.43 -10.64 4.55
N LEU A 101 -3.56 -10.33 5.51
CA LEU A 101 -2.21 -9.85 5.27
C LEU A 101 -1.22 -10.99 5.49
N THR A 102 -0.41 -11.29 4.48
CA THR A 102 0.71 -12.22 4.60
C THR A 102 2.01 -11.44 4.73
N LEU A 103 2.71 -11.68 5.84
CA LEU A 103 4.00 -11.07 6.18
C LEU A 103 5.16 -11.95 5.70
N PRO A 104 6.38 -11.39 5.53
CA PRO A 104 7.54 -12.16 5.09
C PRO A 104 8.01 -13.21 6.10
N LEU A 105 7.74 -12.97 7.39
CA LEU A 105 8.16 -13.82 8.51
C LEU A 105 7.02 -13.91 9.54
N GLN A 106 7.12 -14.87 10.45
CA GLN A 106 6.22 -14.92 11.60
C GLN A 106 6.55 -13.76 12.56
N PRO A 107 5.60 -12.87 12.87
CA PRO A 107 5.84 -11.78 13.80
C PRO A 107 5.82 -12.26 15.26
N LYS A 108 6.53 -11.57 16.14
CA LYS A 108 6.43 -11.74 17.60
C LYS A 108 5.14 -11.15 18.14
N SER A 109 4.74 -9.99 17.65
CA SER A 109 3.47 -9.35 18.01
C SER A 109 2.92 -8.51 16.87
N VAL A 110 1.61 -8.35 16.88
CA VAL A 110 0.88 -7.49 15.95
C VAL A 110 -0.15 -6.72 16.76
N VAL A 111 -0.19 -5.41 16.59
CA VAL A 111 -1.19 -4.54 17.21
C VAL A 111 -1.82 -3.66 16.14
N ARG A 112 -3.11 -3.36 16.29
CA ARG A 112 -3.69 -2.20 15.61
C ARG A 112 -3.01 -0.95 16.11
N SER A 113 -2.91 0.03 15.23
CA SER A 113 -2.38 1.33 15.56
C SER A 113 -3.19 2.42 14.87
N ASN A 114 -3.10 3.65 15.37
CA ASN A 114 -3.61 4.81 14.65
C ASN A 114 -2.56 5.33 13.65
N VAL A 115 -2.85 6.45 12.98
CA VAL A 115 -1.92 7.05 12.00
C VAL A 115 -0.66 7.62 12.67
N LEU A 116 -0.72 7.94 13.97
CA LEU A 116 0.41 8.42 14.78
C LEU A 116 1.22 7.28 15.40
N GLU A 117 1.00 6.04 14.94
CA GLU A 117 1.70 4.86 15.45
C GLU A 117 1.45 4.55 16.93
N GLU A 118 0.39 5.08 17.54
CA GLU A 118 0.05 4.74 18.92
C GLU A 118 -0.58 3.34 18.99
N ASP A 119 -0.22 2.57 20.01
CA ASP A 119 -0.66 1.18 20.14
C ASP A 119 -2.16 1.11 20.52
N GLY A 120 -2.89 0.25 19.81
CA GLY A 120 -4.28 -0.06 20.06
C GLY A 120 -4.47 -1.51 20.47
N MET A 121 -5.56 -2.11 19.99
CA MET A 121 -5.89 -3.50 20.31
C MET A 121 -4.91 -4.48 19.66
N ALA A 122 -4.52 -5.52 20.40
CA ALA A 122 -3.74 -6.62 19.85
C ALA A 122 -4.49 -7.32 18.71
N ALA A 123 -3.77 -7.71 17.68
CA ALA A 123 -4.27 -8.53 16.58
C ALA A 123 -3.58 -9.90 16.62
N THR A 124 -4.32 -10.94 16.26
CA THR A 124 -3.77 -12.30 16.24
C THR A 124 -3.16 -12.59 14.86
N SER A 125 -2.11 -13.40 14.86
CA SER A 125 -1.52 -13.96 13.66
C SER A 125 -1.45 -15.47 13.77
N VAL A 126 -1.63 -16.17 12.65
CA VAL A 126 -1.38 -17.61 12.54
C VAL A 126 -0.20 -17.77 11.60
N LYS A 127 0.95 -18.21 12.13
CA LYS A 127 2.24 -18.15 11.43
C LYS A 127 2.53 -16.70 11.00
N ASN A 128 2.64 -16.44 9.71
CA ASN A 128 2.90 -15.13 9.13
C ASN A 128 1.65 -14.45 8.55
N VAL A 129 0.45 -14.99 8.83
CA VAL A 129 -0.81 -14.43 8.31
C VAL A 129 -1.55 -13.70 9.42
N VAL A 130 -1.91 -12.45 9.16
CA VAL A 130 -2.71 -11.58 10.04
C VAL A 130 -4.10 -11.41 9.44
N ASN A 131 -5.13 -11.70 10.23
CA ASN A 131 -6.52 -11.49 9.85
C ASN A 131 -7.08 -10.32 10.65
N ILE A 132 -7.58 -9.30 9.96
CA ILE A 132 -8.06 -8.08 10.61
C ILE A 132 -9.23 -7.48 9.81
N THR A 133 -10.30 -7.10 10.48
CA THR A 133 -11.46 -6.47 9.83
C THR A 133 -11.17 -5.01 9.52
N THR A 134 -11.32 -4.60 8.27
CA THR A 134 -11.22 -3.20 7.85
C THR A 134 -12.61 -2.68 7.57
N ASP A 135 -13.00 -1.59 8.24
CA ASP A 135 -14.32 -1.00 8.10
C ASP A 135 -14.48 -0.30 6.75
N LYS A 136 -15.72 -0.10 6.33
CA LYS A 136 -16.05 0.63 5.08
C LYS A 136 -15.35 1.99 5.00
N ASN A 137 -14.68 2.26 3.87
CA ASN A 137 -13.97 3.53 3.63
C ASN A 137 -12.97 3.92 4.74
N SER A 138 -12.46 2.95 5.50
CA SER A 138 -11.54 3.22 6.61
C SER A 138 -10.09 2.95 6.21
N ILE A 139 -9.19 3.60 6.94
CA ILE A 139 -7.76 3.29 6.94
C ILE A 139 -7.51 2.35 8.11
N THR A 140 -6.81 1.24 7.85
CA THR A 140 -6.28 0.37 8.91
C THR A 140 -4.77 0.48 8.93
N THR A 141 -4.23 0.77 10.12
CA THR A 141 -2.79 0.72 10.40
C THR A 141 -2.53 -0.42 11.37
N ILE A 142 -1.49 -1.19 11.12
CA ILE A 142 -0.95 -2.16 12.08
C ILE A 142 0.52 -1.88 12.34
N LYS A 143 0.94 -2.20 13.55
CA LYS A 143 2.33 -2.22 13.97
C LYS A 143 2.73 -3.68 14.23
N VAL A 144 3.81 -4.11 13.59
CA VAL A 144 4.30 -5.50 13.59
C VAL A 144 5.70 -5.53 14.18
N LEU A 145 5.91 -6.31 15.23
CA LEU A 145 7.22 -6.53 15.82
C LEU A 145 7.75 -7.93 15.44
N TYR A 146 9.01 -8.00 15.04
CA TYR A 146 9.72 -9.26 14.72
C TYR A 146 10.75 -9.65 15.79
#